data_AF-A0A1V5T4T5-F1
#
_entry.id   AF-A0A1V5T4T5-F1
#
_cell.length_a   1.000
_cell.length_b   1.000
_cell.length_c   1.000
_cell.angle_alpha   90.00
_cell.angle_beta   90.00
_cell.angle_gamma   90.00
#
_symmetry.space_group_name_H-M   'P 1'
#
loop_
_entity.id
_entity.type
_entity.pdbx_description
1 polymer ?
#
loop_
_entity_poly.entity_id
_entity_poly.type
_entity_poly.pdbx_seq_one_letter_code
_entity_poly.pdbx_strand_id
1 'polypeptide(L)'
;MICGTNGAHLSSYSLVDISSHGRACGIMNIYYTVFFAPAIEEKVRFFGNLLKEKGFISSNLNQLHGKDLGIEVAGGLIQFYKSINFPTKLSDLPGFNDQYIERTLQAAKDPQLEMKLKSLPVQINASEVDEYMAPILEAANTGNFDLIKMKL
;
A
#
# COMPACT_ATOMS: atom_id res chain seq x y z
N MET A 1 13.75 15.02 -7.07
CA MET A 1 13.77 13.85 -6.17
C MET A 1 14.65 12.79 -6.80
N ILE A 2 15.68 12.31 -6.11
CA ILE A 2 16.65 11.30 -6.62
C ILE A 2 16.11 9.87 -6.46
N CYS A 3 15.14 9.66 -5.58
CA CYS A 3 14.36 8.42 -5.48
C CYS A 3 12.97 8.62 -6.07
N GLY A 4 12.50 7.67 -6.87
CA GLY A 4 11.10 7.62 -7.31
C GLY A 4 10.16 7.53 -6.11
N THR A 5 8.96 8.12 -6.23
CA THR A 5 7.88 7.92 -5.26
C THR A 5 7.28 6.52 -5.44
N ASN A 6 6.69 5.93 -4.39
CA ASN A 6 6.12 4.58 -4.46
C ASN A 6 4.65 4.54 -4.94
N GLY A 7 4.06 3.35 -5.02
CA GLY A 7 2.69 3.13 -5.51
C GLY A 7 1.60 3.86 -4.67
N ALA A 8 1.85 4.08 -3.38
CA ALA A 8 0.94 4.83 -2.52
C ALA A 8 0.82 6.29 -2.96
N HIS A 9 1.94 6.91 -3.35
CA HIS A 9 1.93 8.27 -3.89
C HIS A 9 1.17 8.34 -5.22
N LEU A 10 1.40 7.38 -6.12
CA LEU A 10 0.69 7.32 -7.40
C LEU A 10 -0.83 7.26 -7.18
N SER A 11 -1.27 6.39 -6.26
CA SER A 11 -2.69 6.18 -5.97
C SER A 11 -3.36 7.38 -5.30
N SER A 12 -2.62 8.10 -4.46
CA SER A 12 -3.16 9.22 -3.70
C SER A 12 -3.63 10.41 -4.55
N TYR A 13 -3.08 10.58 -5.77
CA TYR A 13 -3.46 11.70 -6.65
C TYR A 13 -4.92 11.65 -7.11
N SER A 14 -5.49 10.45 -7.18
CA SER A 14 -6.90 10.29 -7.55
C SER A 14 -7.86 10.72 -6.45
N LEU A 15 -7.40 10.88 -5.21
CA LEU A 15 -8.22 11.06 -4.00
C LEU A 15 -8.19 12.50 -3.45
N VAL A 16 -7.55 13.44 -4.16
CA VAL A 16 -7.24 14.80 -3.66
C VAL A 16 -8.45 15.67 -3.37
N ASP A 17 -9.61 15.31 -3.92
CA ASP A 17 -10.91 15.96 -3.72
C ASP A 17 -11.63 15.48 -2.45
N ILE A 18 -11.29 14.30 -1.92
CA ILE A 18 -11.93 13.72 -0.72
C ILE A 18 -10.97 13.51 0.46
N SER A 19 -9.66 13.66 0.25
CA SER A 19 -8.65 13.41 1.26
C SER A 19 -7.39 14.23 1.02
N SER A 20 -6.67 14.57 2.09
CA SER A 20 -5.34 15.16 1.93
C SER A 20 -4.37 14.13 1.36
N HIS A 21 -3.41 14.59 0.56
CA HIS A 21 -2.40 13.72 -0.07
C HIS A 21 -1.69 12.81 0.95
N GLY A 22 -1.24 13.38 2.07
CA GLY A 22 -0.60 12.60 3.15
C GLY A 22 -1.52 11.55 3.77
N ARG A 23 -2.82 11.84 3.90
CA ARG A 23 -3.80 10.89 4.43
C ARG A 23 -3.99 9.70 3.49
N ALA A 24 -4.19 9.99 2.20
CA ALA A 24 -4.32 8.95 1.16
C ALA A 24 -3.06 8.09 1.03
N CYS A 25 -1.86 8.71 1.05
CA CYS A 25 -0.60 7.98 1.07
C CYS A 25 -0.48 7.06 2.29
N GLY A 26 -0.89 7.53 3.47
CA GLY A 26 -0.90 6.74 4.70
C GLY A 26 -1.71 5.46 4.56
N ILE A 27 -2.98 5.58 4.15
CA ILE A 27 -3.86 4.42 3.93
C ILE A 27 -3.22 3.44 2.93
N MET A 28 -2.78 3.94 1.78
CA MET A 28 -2.25 3.08 0.72
C MET A 28 -0.94 2.38 1.10
N ASN A 29 -0.11 2.99 1.95
CA ASN A 29 1.13 2.35 2.42
C ASN A 29 0.86 1.05 3.20
N ILE A 30 -0.30 0.90 3.85
CA ILE A 30 -0.69 -0.35 4.53
C ILE A 30 -0.67 -1.51 3.50
N TYR A 31 -1.34 -1.33 2.37
CA TYR A 31 -1.53 -2.36 1.36
C TYR A 31 -0.31 -2.55 0.48
N TYR A 32 0.39 -1.46 0.14
CA TYR A 32 1.67 -1.56 -0.58
C TYR A 32 2.79 -2.19 0.25
N THR A 33 2.76 -2.08 1.59
CA THR A 33 3.70 -2.81 2.45
C THR A 33 3.61 -4.31 2.20
N VAL A 34 2.39 -4.84 2.09
CA VAL A 34 2.17 -6.26 1.80
C VAL A 34 2.73 -6.64 0.43
N PHE A 35 2.39 -5.86 -0.61
CA PHE A 35 2.83 -6.14 -1.98
C PHE A 35 4.36 -6.05 -2.14
N PHE A 36 5.00 -5.07 -1.50
CA PHE A 36 6.46 -4.87 -1.62
C PHE A 36 7.29 -5.79 -0.73
N ALA A 37 6.71 -6.40 0.31
CA ALA A 37 7.46 -7.16 1.30
C ALA A 37 8.42 -8.22 0.74
N PRO A 38 8.06 -9.03 -0.28
CA PRO A 38 9.01 -10.01 -0.84
C PRO A 38 10.26 -9.39 -1.46
N ALA A 39 10.19 -8.18 -2.01
CA ALA A 39 11.31 -7.52 -2.67
C ALA A 39 12.23 -6.76 -1.69
N ILE A 40 11.72 -6.41 -0.49
CA ILE A 40 12.41 -5.55 0.48
C ILE A 40 12.24 -6.04 1.92
N GLU A 41 12.27 -7.36 2.14
CA GLU A 41 12.01 -7.99 3.45
C GLU A 41 12.82 -7.36 4.58
N GLU A 42 14.12 -7.12 4.39
CA GLU A 42 14.98 -6.52 5.40
C GLU A 42 14.45 -5.15 5.87
N LYS A 43 14.01 -4.32 4.92
CA LYS A 43 13.47 -2.99 5.21
C LYS A 43 12.10 -3.05 5.87
N VAL A 44 11.24 -3.97 5.41
CA VAL A 44 9.91 -4.19 6.01
C VAL A 44 10.05 -4.72 7.44
N ARG A 45 10.99 -5.66 7.67
CA ARG A 45 11.29 -6.23 8.99
C ARG A 45 11.87 -5.18 9.93
N PHE A 46 12.79 -4.35 9.45
CA PHE A 46 13.33 -3.23 10.23
C PHE A 46 12.21 -2.29 10.70
N PHE A 47 11.33 -1.88 9.79
CA PHE A 47 10.19 -1.03 10.15
C PHE A 47 9.19 -1.73 11.09
N GLY A 48 8.92 -3.02 10.84
CA GLY A 48 8.09 -3.85 11.72
C GLY A 48 8.64 -3.95 13.14
N ASN A 49 9.96 -4.05 13.31
CA ASN A 49 10.58 -4.06 14.64
C ASN A 49 10.37 -2.73 15.38
N LEU A 50 10.37 -1.59 14.69
CA LEU A 50 10.01 -0.30 15.31
C LEU A 50 8.56 -0.28 15.79
N LEU A 51 7.62 -0.83 15.01
CA LEU A 51 6.22 -0.97 15.43
C LEU A 51 6.08 -1.92 16.63
N LYS A 52 6.86 -3.01 16.64
CA LYS A 52 6.94 -3.95 17.77
C LYS A 52 7.45 -3.28 19.04
N GLU A 53 8.53 -2.49 18.95
CA GLU A 53 9.06 -1.71 20.09
C GLU A 53 8.04 -0.74 20.67
N LYS A 54 7.11 -0.23 19.84
CA LYS A 54 6.00 0.64 20.28
C LYS A 54 4.75 -0.13 20.71
N GLY A 55 4.77 -1.46 20.70
CA GLY A 55 3.67 -2.30 21.15
C GLY A 55 2.55 -2.53 20.13
N PHE A 56 2.77 -2.20 18.86
CA PHE A 56 1.76 -2.41 17.79
C PHE A 56 1.84 -3.80 17.13
N ILE A 57 2.93 -4.54 17.37
CA ILE A 57 3.14 -5.91 16.87
C ILE A 57 3.64 -6.76 18.05
N SER A 58 3.10 -7.97 18.20
CA SER A 58 3.52 -8.92 19.24
C SER A 58 4.28 -10.14 18.70
N SER A 59 4.02 -10.53 17.45
CA SER A 59 4.60 -11.70 16.79
C SER A 59 6.12 -11.61 16.63
N ASN A 60 6.77 -12.76 16.42
CA ASN A 60 8.18 -12.81 16.09
C ASN A 60 8.39 -12.64 14.58
N LEU A 61 8.67 -11.41 14.15
CA LEU A 61 8.84 -11.10 12.74
C LEU A 61 9.89 -11.98 12.06
N ASN A 62 10.97 -12.38 12.74
CA ASN A 62 12.07 -13.17 12.16
C ASN A 62 11.64 -14.53 11.58
N GLN A 63 10.45 -15.02 11.90
CA GLN A 63 9.89 -16.27 11.37
C GLN A 63 8.98 -16.05 10.14
N LEU A 64 8.73 -14.80 9.76
CA LEU A 64 7.85 -14.43 8.66
C LEU A 64 8.65 -13.95 7.46
N HIS A 65 8.15 -14.27 6.27
CA HIS A 65 8.73 -13.96 4.97
C HIS A 65 7.67 -13.49 3.98
N GLY A 66 8.11 -12.83 2.91
CA GLY A 66 7.29 -12.40 1.79
C GLY A 66 5.99 -11.72 2.21
N LYS A 67 4.87 -12.23 1.66
CA LYS A 67 3.52 -11.71 1.93
C LYS A 67 3.17 -11.74 3.42
N ASP A 68 3.52 -12.81 4.14
CA ASP A 68 3.16 -12.98 5.56
C ASP A 68 3.86 -11.94 6.45
N LEU A 69 5.14 -11.66 6.17
CA LEU A 69 5.85 -10.55 6.83
C LEU A 69 5.15 -9.22 6.53
N GLY A 70 4.78 -9.00 5.28
CA GLY A 70 4.08 -7.79 4.86
C GLY A 70 2.74 -7.60 5.56
N ILE A 71 1.93 -8.65 5.67
CA ILE A 71 0.63 -8.65 6.37
C ILE A 71 0.80 -8.30 7.84
N GLU A 72 1.76 -8.92 8.52
CA GLU A 72 1.99 -8.67 9.94
C GLU A 72 2.41 -7.21 10.20
N VAL A 73 3.30 -6.66 9.37
CA VAL A 73 3.73 -5.26 9.48
C VAL A 73 2.60 -4.29 9.10
N ALA A 74 1.80 -4.62 8.08
CA ALA A 74 0.60 -3.85 7.73
C ALA A 74 -0.44 -3.87 8.87
N GLY A 75 -0.60 -5.00 9.56
CA GLY A 75 -1.40 -5.11 10.77
C GLY A 75 -0.92 -4.18 11.89
N GLY A 76 0.40 -4.11 12.12
CA GLY A 76 1.00 -3.15 13.05
C GLY A 76 0.73 -1.69 12.67
N LEU A 77 0.82 -1.34 11.38
CA LEU A 77 0.45 -0.02 10.88
C LEU A 77 -1.02 0.31 11.15
N ILE A 78 -1.92 -0.66 10.93
CA ILE A 78 -3.36 -0.51 11.23
C ILE A 78 -3.57 -0.21 12.72
N GLN A 79 -2.89 -0.93 13.62
CA GLN A 79 -3.01 -0.68 15.07
C GLN A 79 -2.50 0.71 15.44
N PHE A 80 -1.37 1.13 14.87
CA PHE A 80 -0.87 2.49 15.05
C PHE A 80 -1.87 3.54 14.56
N TYR A 81 -2.43 3.38 13.36
CA TYR A 81 -3.40 4.34 12.81
C TYR A 81 -4.68 4.43 13.65
N LYS A 82 -5.21 3.29 14.11
CA LYS A 82 -6.34 3.25 15.03
C LYS A 82 -6.06 4.01 16.33
N SER A 83 -4.85 3.89 16.88
CA SER A 83 -4.46 4.58 18.13
C SER A 83 -4.52 6.11 18.04
N ILE A 84 -4.45 6.66 16.82
CA ILE A 84 -4.51 8.10 16.55
C ILE A 84 -5.78 8.51 15.79
N ASN A 85 -6.81 7.65 15.76
CA ASN A 85 -8.07 7.87 15.04
C ASN A 85 -7.89 8.19 13.55
N PHE A 86 -6.91 7.55 12.91
CA PHE A 86 -6.61 7.72 11.49
C PHE A 86 -7.25 6.57 10.67
N PRO A 87 -7.79 6.85 9.47
CA PRO A 87 -8.45 5.84 8.63
C PRO A 87 -7.48 4.75 8.15
N THR A 88 -8.00 3.54 7.95
CA THR A 88 -7.19 2.35 7.62
C THR A 88 -7.51 1.73 6.27
N LYS A 89 -8.65 2.09 5.68
CA LYS A 89 -9.08 1.68 4.33
C LYS A 89 -9.63 2.89 3.57
N LEU A 90 -9.68 2.78 2.25
CA LEU A 90 -10.21 3.82 1.38
C LEU A 90 -11.69 4.09 1.65
N SER A 91 -12.47 3.05 1.94
CA SER A 91 -13.89 3.18 2.32
C SER A 91 -14.13 3.86 3.67
N ASP A 92 -13.09 4.12 4.48
CA ASP A 92 -13.21 4.98 5.67
C ASP A 92 -13.27 6.47 5.30
N LEU A 93 -12.92 6.85 4.07
CA LEU A 93 -12.91 8.24 3.62
C LEU A 93 -14.33 8.68 3.22
N PRO A 94 -14.86 9.80 3.78
CA PRO A 94 -16.13 10.35 3.36
C PRO A 94 -16.16 10.66 1.86
N GLY A 95 -17.19 10.18 1.16
CA GLY A 95 -17.35 10.39 -0.28
C GLY A 95 -16.61 9.40 -1.17
N PHE A 96 -15.85 8.45 -0.61
CA PHE A 96 -15.21 7.40 -1.39
C PHE A 96 -16.24 6.50 -2.10
N ASN A 97 -15.91 6.09 -3.32
CA ASN A 97 -16.66 5.15 -4.16
C ASN A 97 -15.72 4.54 -5.23
N ASP A 98 -16.18 3.53 -5.95
CA ASP A 98 -15.35 2.74 -6.87
C ASP A 98 -14.77 3.55 -8.05
N GLN A 99 -15.33 4.70 -8.41
CA GLN A 99 -14.78 5.56 -9.47
C GLN A 99 -13.35 6.04 -9.14
N TYR A 100 -13.00 6.13 -7.86
CA TYR A 100 -11.63 6.47 -7.45
C TYR A 100 -10.63 5.34 -7.73
N ILE A 101 -11.07 4.08 -7.67
CA ILE A 101 -10.26 2.93 -8.07
C ILE A 101 -10.06 2.97 -9.57
N GLU A 102 -11.15 3.12 -10.34
CA GLU A 102 -11.12 3.21 -11.80
C GLU A 102 -10.20 4.34 -12.27
N ARG A 103 -10.36 5.55 -11.71
CA ARG A 103 -9.51 6.71 -12.01
C ARG A 103 -8.04 6.44 -11.72
N THR A 104 -7.74 5.75 -10.62
CA THR A 104 -6.35 5.41 -10.26
C THR A 104 -5.74 4.44 -11.25
N LEU A 105 -6.48 3.41 -11.67
CA LEU A 105 -6.02 2.45 -12.67
C LEU A 105 -5.80 3.10 -14.02
N GLN A 106 -6.72 3.97 -14.45
CA GLN A 106 -6.57 4.74 -15.70
C GLN A 106 -5.34 5.65 -15.64
N ALA A 107 -5.15 6.38 -14.54
CA ALA A 107 -3.97 7.22 -14.36
C ALA A 107 -2.67 6.40 -14.38
N ALA A 108 -2.64 5.27 -13.69
CA ALA A 108 -1.45 4.41 -13.65
C ALA A 108 -1.03 3.87 -15.02
N LYS A 109 -1.97 3.71 -15.96
CA LYS A 109 -1.70 3.29 -17.35
C LYS A 109 -1.19 4.41 -18.25
N ASP A 110 -1.21 5.67 -17.79
CA ASP A 110 -0.69 6.80 -18.55
C ASP A 110 0.82 6.59 -18.83
N PRO A 111 1.26 6.62 -20.10
CA PRO A 111 2.67 6.51 -20.47
C PRO A 111 3.59 7.49 -19.72
N GLN A 112 3.09 8.67 -19.33
CA GLN A 112 3.85 9.64 -18.55
C GLN A 112 4.22 9.15 -17.14
N LEU A 113 3.51 8.15 -16.63
CA LEU A 113 3.73 7.56 -15.30
C LEU A 113 4.51 6.24 -15.35
N GLU A 114 4.92 5.78 -16.53
CA GLU A 114 5.62 4.50 -16.73
C GLU A 114 6.91 4.40 -15.88
N MET A 115 7.71 5.47 -15.82
CA MET A 115 8.91 5.50 -14.97
C MET A 115 8.59 5.32 -13.49
N LYS A 116 7.43 5.79 -13.01
CA LYS A 116 7.03 5.61 -11.60
C LYS A 116 6.74 4.13 -11.32
N LEU A 117 6.03 3.44 -12.21
CA LEU A 117 5.74 2.01 -12.09
C LEU A 117 7.01 1.15 -12.10
N LYS A 118 7.97 1.49 -12.98
CA LYS A 118 9.27 0.80 -13.07
C LYS A 118 10.19 1.10 -11.89
N SER A 119 9.94 2.18 -11.13
CA SER A 119 10.72 2.53 -9.93
C SER A 119 10.24 1.84 -8.64
N LEU A 120 9.16 1.07 -8.70
CA LEU A 120 8.64 0.36 -7.54
C LEU A 120 9.57 -0.78 -7.10
N PRO A 121 9.62 -1.12 -5.80
CA PRO A 121 10.38 -2.28 -5.32
C PRO A 121 9.99 -3.58 -6.03
N VAL A 122 8.67 -3.79 -6.20
CA VAL A 122 8.12 -4.80 -7.11
C VAL A 122 7.68 -4.07 -8.37
N GLN A 123 8.52 -4.15 -9.41
CA GLN A 123 8.31 -3.41 -10.66
C GLN A 123 7.11 -3.97 -11.41
N ILE A 124 6.25 -3.07 -11.88
CA ILE A 124 5.16 -3.40 -12.82
C ILE A 124 5.22 -2.43 -14.00
N ASN A 125 4.54 -2.77 -15.09
CA ASN A 125 4.35 -1.89 -16.24
C ASN A 125 2.85 -1.62 -16.49
N ALA A 126 2.53 -0.74 -17.44
CA ALA A 126 1.14 -0.33 -17.72
C ALA A 126 0.21 -1.51 -18.06
N SER A 127 0.71 -2.55 -18.75
CA SER A 127 -0.09 -3.74 -19.07
C SER A 127 -0.37 -4.64 -17.86
N GLU A 128 0.40 -4.48 -16.78
CA GLU A 128 0.31 -5.25 -15.55
C GLU A 128 -0.49 -4.52 -14.44
N VAL A 129 -0.95 -3.29 -14.71
CA VAL A 129 -1.69 -2.46 -13.73
C VAL A 129 -2.97 -3.15 -13.26
N ASP A 130 -3.76 -3.70 -14.18
CA ASP A 130 -5.00 -4.40 -13.80
C ASP A 130 -4.71 -5.69 -13.03
N GLU A 131 -3.58 -6.35 -13.35
CA GLU A 131 -3.24 -7.63 -12.73
C GLU A 131 -2.75 -7.48 -11.29
N TYR A 132 -1.95 -6.44 -10.99
CA TYR A 132 -1.33 -6.28 -9.67
C TYR A 132 -1.77 -5.05 -8.90
N MET A 133 -2.07 -3.92 -9.57
CA MET A 133 -2.49 -2.71 -8.86
C MET A 133 -3.98 -2.72 -8.50
N ALA A 134 -4.85 -3.25 -9.37
CA ALA A 134 -6.28 -3.34 -9.07
C ALA A 134 -6.57 -4.17 -7.80
N PRO A 135 -5.95 -5.35 -7.58
CA PRO A 135 -6.17 -6.10 -6.36
C PRO A 135 -5.61 -5.41 -5.10
N ILE A 136 -4.58 -4.56 -5.22
CA ILE A 136 -4.09 -3.73 -4.11
C ILE A 136 -5.12 -2.65 -3.75
N LEU A 137 -5.71 -1.99 -4.76
CA LEU A 137 -6.74 -0.97 -4.53
C LEU A 137 -8.01 -1.58 -3.95
N GLU A 138 -8.39 -2.78 -4.39
CA GLU A 138 -9.55 -3.49 -3.84
C GLU A 138 -9.29 -3.98 -2.41
N ALA A 139 -8.08 -4.46 -2.12
CA ALA A 139 -7.64 -4.70 -0.74
C ALA A 139 -7.74 -3.42 0.09
N ALA A 140 -7.32 -2.28 -0.47
CA ALA A 140 -7.39 -0.99 0.19
C ALA A 140 -8.83 -0.49 0.41
N ASN A 141 -9.76 -0.85 -0.47
CA ASN A 141 -11.18 -0.55 -0.33
C ASN A 141 -11.81 -1.35 0.82
N THR A 142 -11.56 -2.66 0.84
CA THR A 142 -12.24 -3.62 1.73
C THR A 142 -11.53 -3.81 3.08
N GLY A 143 -10.23 -3.55 3.14
CA GLY A 143 -9.37 -3.96 4.26
C GLY A 143 -8.89 -5.41 4.18
N ASN A 144 -9.09 -6.10 3.04
CA ASN A 144 -8.76 -7.52 2.89
C ASN A 144 -7.44 -7.75 2.16
N PHE A 145 -6.40 -8.17 2.88
CA PHE A 145 -5.08 -8.46 2.31
C PHE A 145 -5.03 -9.71 1.40
N ASP A 146 -6.01 -10.62 1.51
CA ASP A 146 -6.04 -11.83 0.68
C ASP A 146 -6.21 -11.51 -0.80
N LEU A 147 -6.84 -10.37 -1.10
CA LEU A 147 -7.05 -9.89 -2.46
C LEU A 147 -5.73 -9.49 -3.14
N ILE A 148 -4.68 -9.17 -2.37
CA ILE A 148 -3.39 -8.76 -2.94
C ILE A 148 -2.75 -9.94 -3.67
N LYS A 149 -2.70 -9.83 -4.99
CA LYS A 149 -1.98 -10.76 -5.87
C LYS A 149 -0.49 -10.42 -5.87
N MET A 150 0.34 -11.41 -5.54
CA MET A 150 1.79 -11.24 -5.49
C MET A 150 2.41 -11.45 -6.87
N LYS A 151 3.42 -10.63 -7.20
CA LYS A 151 4.31 -10.84 -8.33
C LYS A 151 5.59 -11.49 -7.81
N LEU A 152 5.81 -12.75 -8.16
CA LEU A 152 6.98 -13.55 -7.76
C LEU A 152 8.08 -13.47 -8.82
#